data_AF-A0A2E5JV79-F1
#
_entry.id   AF-A0A2E5JV79-F1
#
_cell.length_a   1.000
_cell.length_b   1.000
_cell.length_c   1.000
_cell.angle_alpha   90.00
_cell.angle_beta   90.00
_cell.angle_gamma   90.00
#
_symmetry.space_group_name_H-M   'P 1'
#
loop_
_entity.id
_entity.type
_entity.pdbx_description
1 polymer ?
#
loop_
_entity_poly.entity_id
_entity_poly.type
_entity_poly.pdbx_seq_one_letter_code
_entity_poly.pdbx_strand_id
1 'polypeptide(L)'
;MKNKYLNLTKNESIFIDDNLCLILCSENEKGHKCRPLTSKAGIPSYGTDLIQKIGRAILYTHDPANEGKMAEVGFSELELYLFREIAESTVMYGDEPVGLNLKKKIHSLLFGEAYKKEKAFENIIANLNPPLAAETNIKEQSLNRKTE
;
A
#
# COMPACT_ATOMS: atom_id res chain seq x y z
N MET A 1 1.76 16.56 12.09
CA MET A 1 1.02 15.68 11.14
C MET A 1 0.51 14.48 11.89
N LYS A 2 -0.68 13.95 11.57
CA LYS A 2 -1.26 12.80 12.28
C LYS A 2 -0.58 11.51 11.80
N ASN A 3 -0.15 10.67 12.73
CA ASN A 3 0.41 9.36 12.40
C ASN A 3 -0.70 8.41 11.92
N LYS A 4 -0.35 7.57 10.95
CA LYS A 4 -1.17 6.46 10.46
C LYS A 4 -0.53 5.15 10.96
N TYR A 5 -1.35 4.25 11.47
CA TYR A 5 -0.87 3.01 12.08
C TYR A 5 -0.86 1.87 11.06
N LEU A 6 0.28 1.21 10.95
CA LEU A 6 0.52 0.10 10.05
C LEU A 6 0.80 -1.16 10.87
N ASN A 7 0.05 -2.23 10.59
CA ASN A 7 0.24 -3.53 11.21
C ASN A 7 1.24 -4.36 10.38
N LEU A 8 2.38 -4.65 10.98
CA LEU A 8 3.50 -5.34 10.34
C LEU A 8 3.62 -6.78 10.81
N THR A 9 3.78 -7.71 9.88
CA THR A 9 4.21 -9.07 10.18
C THR A 9 5.69 -9.09 10.54
N LYS A 10 6.15 -10.23 11.07
CA LYS A 10 7.58 -10.50 11.26
C LYS A 10 8.37 -10.28 9.97
N ASN A 11 7.91 -10.90 8.87
CA ASN A 11 8.61 -10.87 7.59
C ASN A 11 8.59 -9.47 6.97
N GLU A 12 7.47 -8.76 7.07
CA GLU A 12 7.36 -7.36 6.63
C GLU A 12 8.29 -6.44 7.42
N SER A 13 8.42 -6.63 8.74
CA SER A 13 9.31 -5.82 9.57
C SER A 13 10.78 -6.03 9.20
N ILE A 14 11.21 -7.28 9.00
CA ILE A 14 12.58 -7.62 8.56
C ILE A 14 12.83 -7.02 7.18
N PHE A 15 11.92 -7.23 6.23
CA PHE A 15 12.06 -6.70 4.87
C PHE A 15 12.24 -5.18 4.85
N ILE A 16 11.47 -4.45 5.66
CA ILE A 16 11.62 -2.99 5.77
C ILE A 16 13.00 -2.64 6.33
N ASP A 17 13.47 -3.30 7.39
CA ASP A 17 14.78 -3.03 7.99
C ASP A 17 15.94 -3.27 7.01
N ASP A 18 15.90 -4.40 6.30
CA ASP A 18 16.90 -4.78 5.29
C ASP A 18 17.01 -3.71 4.18
N ASN A 19 15.88 -3.17 3.73
CA ASN A 19 15.82 -2.23 2.62
C ASN A 19 15.94 -0.76 3.04
N LEU A 20 15.72 -0.43 4.32
CA LEU A 20 15.96 0.91 4.87
C LEU A 20 17.45 1.27 4.87
N CYS A 21 18.32 0.29 5.08
CA CYS A 21 19.77 0.47 5.07
C CYS A 21 20.26 1.04 3.72
N LEU A 22 19.65 0.62 2.61
CA LEU A 22 20.04 1.03 1.25
C LEU A 22 19.73 2.51 0.94
N ILE A 23 18.73 3.10 1.61
CA ILE A 23 18.36 4.50 1.41
C ILE A 23 19.32 5.43 2.16
N LEU A 24 19.73 5.06 3.38
CA LEU A 24 20.56 5.88 4.25
C LEU A 24 22.04 5.88 3.86
N CYS A 25 22.53 4.80 3.24
CA CYS A 25 23.92 4.70 2.77
C CYS A 25 24.22 5.51 1.49
N SER A 26 23.20 6.00 0.77
CA SER A 26 23.36 6.77 -0.48
C SER A 26 23.98 8.16 -0.28
N GLU A 27 24.18 8.65 0.95
CA GLU A 27 24.78 9.96 1.18
C GLU A 27 26.30 10.01 0.92
N ASN A 28 27.00 8.86 0.89
CA ASN A 28 28.47 8.83 0.90
C ASN A 28 29.17 8.26 -0.35
N GLU A 29 28.47 7.68 -1.32
CA GLU A 29 29.13 7.05 -2.49
C GLU A 29 28.64 7.63 -3.82
N LYS A 30 29.59 8.23 -4.56
CA LYS A 30 29.45 8.91 -5.86
C LYS A 30 29.06 7.97 -7.04
N GLY A 31 28.36 6.86 -6.81
CA GLY A 31 28.21 5.78 -7.79
C GLY A 31 26.80 5.42 -8.23
N HIS A 32 25.78 5.58 -7.38
CA HIS A 32 24.43 5.10 -7.68
C HIS A 32 23.40 6.24 -7.64
N LYS A 33 22.64 6.40 -8.73
CA LYS A 33 21.61 7.44 -8.93
C LYS A 33 20.34 7.18 -8.11
N CYS A 34 20.46 6.92 -6.82
CA CYS A 34 19.32 7.04 -5.91
C CYS A 34 19.26 8.52 -5.48
N ARG A 35 18.18 9.21 -5.82
CA ARG A 35 18.02 10.63 -5.49
C ARG A 35 17.93 10.75 -3.97
N PRO A 36 18.87 11.42 -3.27
CA PRO A 36 18.74 11.64 -1.84
C PRO A 36 17.47 12.45 -1.57
N LEU A 37 16.63 11.96 -0.66
CA LEU A 37 15.43 12.66 -0.22
C LEU A 37 15.74 13.79 0.79
N THR A 38 17.01 14.15 0.96
CA THR A 38 17.48 15.10 1.99
C THR A 38 18.12 16.36 1.42
N SER A 39 17.70 17.48 2.00
CA SER A 39 18.41 18.76 1.94
C SER A 39 19.76 18.61 2.65
N LYS A 40 20.82 19.11 2.01
CA LYS A 40 22.20 19.12 2.52
C LYS A 40 22.30 19.48 4.01
N ALA A 41 23.14 18.71 4.70
CA ALA A 41 23.69 18.88 6.06
C ALA A 41 22.87 18.28 7.22
N GLY A 42 23.43 17.20 7.79
CA GLY A 42 22.97 16.54 9.02
C GLY A 42 22.32 15.20 8.73
N ILE A 43 22.82 14.12 9.36
CA ILE A 43 22.15 12.82 9.37
C ILE A 43 20.69 13.10 9.72
N PRO A 44 19.74 12.72 8.86
CA PRO A 44 18.38 13.13 9.07
C PRO A 44 17.85 12.51 10.36
N SER A 45 17.41 13.35 11.29
CA SER A 45 16.79 12.92 12.56
C SER A 45 15.59 11.97 12.33
N TYR A 46 14.98 12.00 11.15
CA TYR A 46 13.91 11.08 10.76
C TYR A 46 14.40 9.63 10.56
N GLY A 47 15.68 9.41 10.22
CA GLY A 47 16.23 8.08 9.99
C GLY A 47 16.41 7.28 11.27
N THR A 48 16.83 7.93 12.36
CA THR A 48 17.05 7.25 13.65
C THR A 48 15.76 6.87 14.35
N ASP A 49 14.71 7.70 14.25
CA ASP A 49 13.37 7.38 14.75
C ASP A 49 12.75 6.22 13.97
N LEU A 50 12.89 6.22 12.64
CA LEU A 50 12.40 5.15 11.77
C LEU A 50 13.08 3.80 12.07
N ILE A 51 14.41 3.79 12.18
CA ILE A 51 15.17 2.59 12.58
C ILE A 51 14.70 2.08 13.94
N GLN A 52 14.49 2.97 14.92
CA GLN A 52 14.02 2.56 16.25
C GLN A 52 12.60 1.97 16.22
N LYS A 53 11.68 2.57 15.45
CA LYS A 53 10.31 2.05 15.27
C LYS A 53 10.33 0.64 14.69
N ILE A 54 11.13 0.42 13.65
CA ILE A 54 11.23 -0.88 12.98
C ILE A 54 11.96 -1.90 13.87
N GLY A 55 13.05 -1.51 14.52
CA GLY A 55 13.74 -2.38 15.49
C GLY A 55 12.81 -2.84 16.62
N ARG A 56 11.94 -1.97 17.14
CA ARG A 56 10.91 -2.34 18.12
C ARG A 56 9.87 -3.30 17.53
N ALA A 57 9.44 -3.09 16.28
CA ALA A 57 8.50 -3.98 15.60
C ALA A 57 9.09 -5.39 15.39
N ILE A 58 10.37 -5.48 15.04
CA ILE A 58 11.10 -6.75 14.91
C ILE A 58 11.14 -7.47 16.26
N LEU A 59 11.54 -6.78 17.33
CA LEU A 59 11.58 -7.37 18.67
C LEU A 59 10.19 -7.85 19.11
N TYR A 60 9.16 -7.03 18.91
CA TYR A 60 7.78 -7.38 19.27
C TYR A 60 7.29 -8.64 18.55
N THR A 61 7.52 -8.73 17.22
CA THR A 61 7.06 -9.85 16.39
C THR A 61 7.87 -11.14 16.60
N HIS A 62 9.08 -11.05 17.16
CA HIS A 62 9.91 -12.21 17.50
C HIS A 62 9.78 -12.67 18.95
N ASP A 63 9.20 -11.85 19.82
CA ASP A 63 8.96 -12.22 21.21
C ASP A 63 7.93 -13.38 21.27
N PRO A 64 8.32 -14.56 21.80
CA PRO A 64 7.42 -15.70 21.93
C PRO A 64 6.16 -15.38 22.75
N ALA A 65 6.22 -14.42 23.68
CA ALA A 65 5.07 -14.00 24.49
C ALA A 65 3.98 -13.29 23.68
N ASN A 66 4.29 -12.81 22.47
CA ASN A 66 3.34 -12.14 21.60
C ASN A 66 2.65 -13.07 20.59
N GLU A 67 2.92 -14.39 20.63
CA GLU A 67 2.18 -15.42 19.87
C GLU A 67 2.07 -15.14 18.36
N GLY A 68 3.07 -14.48 17.76
CA GLY A 68 3.05 -14.12 16.34
C GLY A 68 2.09 -12.99 15.98
N LYS A 69 1.63 -12.19 16.95
CA LYS A 69 0.87 -10.96 16.70
C LYS A 69 1.66 -9.99 15.83
N MET A 70 0.93 -9.26 14.98
CA MET A 70 1.50 -8.18 14.18
C MET A 70 1.85 -6.99 15.07
N ALA A 71 2.96 -6.31 14.76
CA ALA A 71 3.32 -5.06 15.44
C ALA A 71 2.53 -3.90 14.84
N GLU A 72 1.80 -3.16 15.67
CA GLU A 72 1.16 -1.91 15.26
C GLU A 72 2.15 -0.75 15.44
N VAL A 73 2.49 -0.07 14.35
CA VAL A 73 3.51 1.00 14.36
C VAL A 73 2.96 2.26 13.69
N GLY A 74 3.15 3.40 14.35
CA GLY A 74 2.72 4.71 13.84
C GLY A 74 3.76 5.35 12.93
N PHE A 75 3.35 5.67 11.70
CA PHE A 75 4.17 6.34 10.70
C PHE A 75 3.53 7.63 10.20
N SER A 76 4.37 8.60 9.89
CA SER A 76 4.03 9.79 9.13
C SER A 76 3.77 9.43 7.65
N GLU A 77 3.12 10.34 6.94
CA GLU A 77 2.84 10.15 5.52
C GLU A 77 4.12 10.05 4.68
N LEU A 78 5.17 10.81 5.04
CA LEU A 78 6.47 10.75 4.36
C LEU A 78 7.15 9.37 4.53
N GLU A 79 7.12 8.81 5.73
CA GLU A 79 7.63 7.46 5.98
C GLU A 79 6.85 6.41 5.18
N LEU A 80 5.53 6.56 5.04
CA LEU A 80 4.72 5.67 4.21
C LEU A 80 5.06 5.77 2.71
N TYR A 81 5.33 6.98 2.21
CA TYR A 81 5.83 7.15 0.84
C TYR A 81 7.21 6.53 0.65
N LEU A 82 8.08 6.61 1.66
CA LEU A 82 9.38 5.93 1.62
C LEU A 82 9.21 4.42 1.53
N PHE A 83 8.34 3.84 2.37
CA PHE A 83 8.05 2.42 2.33
C PHE A 83 7.45 1.96 1.01
N ARG A 84 6.67 2.83 0.33
CA ARG A 84 6.14 2.53 -1.01
C ARG A 84 7.27 2.28 -2.02
N GLU A 85 8.35 3.06 -1.94
CA GLU A 85 9.48 2.96 -2.88
C GLU A 85 10.27 1.67 -2.68
N ILE A 86 10.45 1.23 -1.43
CA ILE A 86 11.18 -0.01 -1.14
C ILE A 86 10.33 -1.27 -1.23
N ALA A 87 9.00 -1.17 -1.15
CA ALA A 87 8.10 -2.32 -1.20
C ALA A 87 8.01 -2.90 -2.63
N GLU A 88 9.01 -3.67 -3.05
CA GLU A 88 9.02 -4.36 -4.35
C GLU A 88 7.99 -5.49 -4.39
N SER A 89 6.98 -5.40 -5.27
CA SER A 89 5.81 -6.29 -5.25
C SER A 89 6.11 -7.77 -5.51
N THR A 90 7.28 -8.08 -6.06
CA THR A 90 7.71 -9.44 -6.40
C THR A 90 8.44 -10.14 -5.24
N VAL A 91 8.73 -9.44 -4.14
CA VAL A 91 9.48 -10.00 -3.02
C VAL A 91 8.61 -10.94 -2.20
N MET A 92 9.15 -12.14 -1.96
CA MET A 92 8.57 -13.23 -1.20
C MET A 92 9.49 -13.62 -0.05
N TYR A 93 8.98 -13.73 1.18
CA TYR A 93 9.68 -14.39 2.30
C TYR A 93 8.97 -15.70 2.63
N GLY A 94 9.58 -16.83 2.24
CA GLY A 94 8.86 -18.11 2.17
C GLY A 94 7.69 -18.00 1.20
N ASP A 95 6.48 -18.36 1.67
CA ASP A 95 5.24 -18.27 0.89
C ASP A 95 4.50 -16.93 1.05
N GLU A 96 5.05 -15.98 1.82
CA GLU A 96 4.42 -14.68 2.05
C GLU A 96 4.84 -13.65 1.00
N PRO A 97 3.90 -13.06 0.23
CA PRO A 97 4.19 -11.99 -0.73
C PRO A 97 4.34 -10.63 -0.04
N VAL A 98 5.42 -10.51 0.74
CA VAL A 98 5.72 -9.38 1.64
C VAL A 98 5.58 -8.03 0.93
N GLY A 99 6.20 -7.87 -0.24
CA GLY A 99 6.19 -6.58 -0.93
C GLY A 99 4.80 -6.18 -1.44
N LEU A 100 4.02 -7.15 -1.95
CA LEU A 100 2.64 -6.90 -2.37
C LEU A 100 1.73 -6.56 -1.18
N ASN A 101 1.90 -7.27 -0.06
CA ASN A 101 1.16 -7.01 1.18
C ASN A 101 1.44 -5.60 1.70
N LEU A 102 2.71 -5.21 1.77
CA LEU A 102 3.11 -3.86 2.15
C LEU A 102 2.52 -2.80 1.23
N LYS A 103 2.61 -2.96 -0.10
CA LYS A 103 1.98 -2.01 -1.03
C LYS A 103 0.48 -1.85 -0.77
N LYS A 104 -0.26 -2.96 -0.59
CA LYS A 104 -1.70 -2.93 -0.30
C LYS A 104 -2.00 -2.18 1.00
N LYS A 105 -1.27 -2.46 2.08
CA LYS A 105 -1.45 -1.80 3.37
C LYS A 105 -1.12 -0.30 3.29
N ILE A 106 0.01 0.06 2.68
CA ILE A 106 0.46 1.45 2.51
C ILE A 106 -0.53 2.25 1.67
N HIS A 107 -0.94 1.75 0.50
CA HIS A 107 -1.92 2.44 -0.35
C HIS A 107 -3.28 2.55 0.33
N SER A 108 -3.69 1.55 1.11
CA SER A 108 -4.93 1.62 1.90
C SER A 108 -4.87 2.72 2.95
N LEU A 109 -3.73 2.89 3.62
CA LEU A 109 -3.53 3.98 4.59
C LEU A 109 -3.46 5.35 3.92
N LEU A 110 -2.75 5.47 2.80
CA LEU A 110 -2.56 6.74 2.09
C LEU A 110 -3.85 7.21 1.40
N PHE A 111 -4.52 6.32 0.66
CA PHE A 111 -5.58 6.68 -0.28
C PHE A 111 -6.91 5.97 -0.04
N GLY A 112 -6.96 5.01 0.89
CA GLY A 112 -8.13 4.14 1.04
C GLY A 112 -9.41 4.87 1.44
N GLU A 113 -9.32 5.95 2.23
CA GLU A 113 -10.49 6.77 2.57
C GLU A 113 -11.03 7.51 1.35
N ALA A 114 -10.16 8.15 0.57
CA ALA A 114 -10.55 8.85 -0.65
C ALA A 114 -11.17 7.89 -1.66
N TYR A 115 -10.51 6.75 -1.89
CA TYR A 115 -10.98 5.70 -2.80
C TYR A 115 -12.35 5.13 -2.38
N LYS A 116 -12.58 4.90 -1.09
CA LYS A 116 -13.89 4.44 -0.59
C LYS A 116 -14.99 5.47 -0.78
N LYS A 117 -14.69 6.76 -0.56
CA LYS A 117 -15.66 7.85 -0.77
C LYS A 117 -16.04 7.99 -2.23
N GLU A 118 -15.06 7.95 -3.13
CA GLU A 118 -15.28 8.00 -4.58
C GLU A 118 -16.13 6.82 -5.04
N LYS A 119 -15.78 5.59 -4.65
CA LYS A 119 -16.55 4.40 -4.99
C LYS A 119 -17.99 4.45 -4.44
N ALA A 120 -18.18 4.95 -3.22
CA ALA A 120 -19.51 5.12 -2.65
C ALA A 120 -20.35 6.12 -3.44
N PHE A 121 -19.74 7.23 -3.87
CA PHE A 121 -20.39 8.25 -4.68
C PHE A 121 -20.77 7.72 -6.07
N GLU A 122 -19.87 7.01 -6.75
CA GLU A 122 -20.14 6.35 -8.04
C GLU A 122 -21.31 5.36 -7.95
N ASN A 123 -21.34 4.54 -6.88
CA ASN A 123 -22.45 3.61 -6.65
C ASN A 123 -23.79 4.32 -6.46
N ILE A 124 -23.81 5.48 -5.78
CA ILE A 124 -25.03 6.27 -5.60
C ILE A 124 -25.51 6.81 -6.95
N ILE A 125 -24.61 7.37 -7.77
CA ILE A 125 -24.95 7.88 -9.10
C ILE A 125 -25.52 6.77 -9.98
N ALA A 126 -24.88 5.60 -10.00
CA ALA A 126 -25.32 4.47 -10.81
C ALA A 126 -26.73 3.98 -10.42
N ASN A 127 -27.09 4.05 -9.14
CA ASN A 127 -28.42 3.67 -8.65
C ASN A 127 -29.49 4.75 -8.92
N LEU A 128 -29.10 6.03 -8.96
CA LEU A 128 -30.03 7.14 -9.24
C LEU A 128 -30.33 7.27 -10.74
N ASN A 129 -29.40 6.88 -11.60
CA ASN A 129 -29.54 6.93 -13.04
C ASN A 129 -29.25 5.54 -13.63
N PRO A 130 -30.13 4.55 -13.38
CA PRO A 130 -29.93 3.22 -13.96
C PRO A 130 -29.82 3.36 -15.47
N PRO A 131 -28.87 2.68 -16.13
CA PRO A 131 -28.77 2.73 -17.58
C PRO A 131 -30.15 2.36 -18.14
N LEU A 132 -30.75 3.26 -18.94
CA LEU A 132 -32.02 3.00 -19.62
C LEU A 132 -31.89 1.61 -20.22
N ALA A 133 -32.70 0.68 -19.72
CA ALA A 133 -32.72 -0.69 -20.18
C ALA A 133 -32.73 -0.63 -21.71
N ALA A 134 -31.70 -1.19 -22.34
CA ALA A 134 -31.60 -1.23 -23.79
C ALA A 134 -32.96 -1.71 -24.29
N GLU A 135 -33.66 -0.84 -25.02
CA GLU A 135 -34.92 -1.18 -25.66
C GLU A 135 -34.59 -2.29 -26.65
N THR A 136 -34.70 -3.54 -26.19
CA THR A 136 -34.70 -4.71 -27.04
C THR A 136 -35.89 -4.55 -27.97
N ASN A 137 -35.59 -4.08 -29.19
CA ASN A 137 -36.49 -3.91 -30.31
C ASN A 137 -37.45 -5.10 -30.41
N ILE A 138 -38.71 -4.88 -30.03
CA ILE A 138 -39.83 -5.75 -30.40
C ILE A 138 -40.11 -5.50 -31.88
N LYS A 139 -39.27 -6.05 -32.78
CA LYS A 139 -39.50 -6.04 -34.24
C LYS A 139 -39.02 -7.32 -34.93
N GLU A 140 -39.27 -8.49 -34.35
CA GLU A 140 -39.15 -9.77 -35.08
C GLU A 140 -40.26 -10.75 -34.70
N GLN A 141 -41.54 -10.37 -34.86
CA GLN A 141 -42.64 -11.37 -34.91
C GLN A 141 -43.73 -11.07 -35.96
N SER A 142 -43.48 -10.12 -36.89
CA SER A 142 -44.39 -9.86 -38.01
C SER A 142 -43.96 -10.47 -39.35
N LEU A 143 -42.99 -11.40 -39.34
CA LEU A 143 -42.59 -12.17 -40.53
C LEU A 143 -43.00 -13.64 -40.42
N ASN A 144 -44.23 -13.91 -39.95
CA ASN A 144 -44.86 -15.22 -40.11
C ASN A 144 -46.35 -15.05 -40.42
N ARG A 145 -46.63 -14.40 -41.54
CA ARG A 145 -47.85 -14.68 -42.30
C ARG A 145 -47.50 -14.70 -43.79
N LYS A 146 -47.83 -15.82 -44.43
CA LYS A 146 -48.05 -16.04 -45.87
C LYS A 146 -46.86 -16.58 -46.68
N THR A 147 -46.80 -17.91 -46.73
CA THR A 147 -46.62 -18.74 -47.93
C THR A 147 -47.36 -20.04 -47.61
N GLU A 148 -48.58 -20.17 -48.12
CA GLU A 148 -48.93 -21.02 -49.28
C GLU A 148 -49.00 -22.51 -48.92
#